data_AF-A0A2S8PQ99-F1
#
_entry.id   AF-A0A2S8PQ99-F1
#
_cell.length_a   1.000
_cell.length_b   1.000
_cell.length_c   1.000
_cell.angle_alpha   90.00
_cell.angle_beta   90.00
_cell.angle_gamma   90.00
#
_symmetry.space_group_name_H-M   'P 1'
#
loop_
_entity.id
_entity.type
_entity.pdbx_description
1 polymer ?
#
loop_
_entity_poly.entity_id
_entity_poly.type
_entity_poly.pdbx_seq_one_letter_code
_entity_poly.pdbx_strand_id
1 'polypeptide(L)'
;HRTLLLQNIGGIGNMTVIPAGCSPGEVYAFDTGPGNMIIDGVVERLYPGQLTMDIGGAIARSGTADPRLLGRLQQEAYYSQPLPKSTGRELFGSSYIDKLLHDAEALGMQAEDIVATVTMLTAWSIGDAYRRYVMAGHPADAMIVGGGGSYNPVLMEWIRKEMAKAGVQVLTQEAIGHNSDAKEAVAFAVLADYAITNRPNNLPHVTGASRPVVMGKISF
;
A
#
# COMPACT_ATOMS: atom_id res chain seq x y z
N HIS A 1 17.91 -4.71 17.86
CA HIS A 1 16.83 -3.92 17.25
C HIS A 1 16.44 -4.57 15.93
N ARG A 2 15.17 -4.58 15.55
CA ARG A 2 14.68 -5.20 14.30
C ARG A 2 14.16 -4.12 13.37
N THR A 3 14.36 -4.27 12.06
CA THR A 3 13.75 -3.38 11.06
C THR A 3 12.25 -3.58 11.09
N LEU A 4 11.50 -2.49 11.14
CA LEU A 4 10.04 -2.51 11.12
C LEU A 4 9.53 -1.93 9.81
N LEU A 5 8.56 -2.62 9.20
CA LEU A 5 7.85 -2.13 8.02
C LEU A 5 6.43 -1.74 8.41
N LEU A 6 6.02 -0.54 8.00
CA LEU A 6 4.63 -0.08 8.09
C LEU A 6 4.10 0.06 6.67
N GLN A 7 3.15 -0.78 6.29
CA GLN A 7 2.50 -0.74 4.98
C GLN A 7 1.10 -0.17 5.16
N ASN A 8 0.80 0.97 4.53
CA ASN A 8 -0.58 1.44 4.44
C ASN A 8 -1.16 1.10 3.05
N ILE A 9 -2.42 0.70 3.01
CA ILE A 9 -3.14 0.35 1.78
C ILE A 9 -4.39 1.22 1.69
N GLY A 10 -4.24 2.40 1.09
CA GLY A 10 -5.35 3.27 0.71
C GLY A 10 -5.69 3.08 -0.77
N GLY A 11 -5.99 4.17 -1.48
CA GLY A 11 -6.05 4.13 -2.94
C GLY A 11 -4.71 3.70 -3.56
N ILE A 12 -3.62 4.23 -3.01
CA ILE A 12 -2.22 3.84 -3.27
C ILE A 12 -1.68 3.10 -2.04
N GLY A 13 -0.83 2.11 -2.28
CA GLY A 13 -0.05 1.45 -1.23
C GLY A 13 1.27 2.19 -0.99
N ASN A 14 1.67 2.34 0.26
CA ASN A 14 2.97 2.93 0.62
C ASN A 14 3.63 2.19 1.79
N MET A 15 4.95 2.09 1.73
CA MET A 15 5.75 1.39 2.73
C MET A 15 6.70 2.37 3.41
N THR A 16 6.59 2.48 4.73
CA THR A 16 7.56 3.14 5.59
C THR A 16 8.49 2.10 6.19
N VAL A 17 9.79 2.30 6.03
CA VAL A 17 10.86 1.44 6.53
C VAL A 17 11.54 2.15 7.69
N ILE A 18 11.61 1.47 8.84
CA ILE A 18 12.31 1.93 10.03
C ILE A 18 13.45 0.93 10.29
N PRO A 19 14.66 1.18 9.79
CA PRO A 19 15.79 0.26 9.97
C PRO A 19 16.14 0.04 11.45
N ALA A 20 16.69 -1.13 11.76
CA ALA A 20 17.12 -1.48 13.10
C ALA A 20 18.16 -0.48 13.65
N GLY A 21 17.86 0.17 14.77
CA GLY A 21 18.80 1.09 15.44
C GLY A 21 19.02 2.40 14.67
N CYS A 22 18.14 2.72 13.73
CA CYS A 22 18.26 3.91 12.90
C CYS A 22 18.06 5.19 13.72
N SER A 23 18.73 6.25 13.27
CA SER A 23 18.35 7.62 13.60
C SER A 23 17.09 8.02 12.83
N PRO A 24 16.34 9.06 13.26
CA PRO A 24 15.17 9.54 12.53
C PRO A 24 15.45 9.93 11.07
N GLY A 25 16.70 10.27 10.71
CA GLY A 25 17.09 10.65 9.34
C GLY A 25 17.27 9.47 8.38
N GLU A 26 17.29 8.24 8.89
CA GLU A 26 17.49 7.00 8.13
C GLU A 26 16.18 6.23 7.90
N VAL A 27 15.07 6.71 8.47
CA VAL A 27 13.73 6.27 8.10
C VAL A 27 13.50 6.64 6.63
N TYR A 28 12.72 5.86 5.89
CA TYR A 28 12.34 6.24 4.54
C TYR A 28 10.98 5.66 4.18
N ALA A 29 10.28 6.30 3.25
CA ALA A 29 9.01 5.80 2.74
C ALA A 29 8.92 6.00 1.23
N PHE A 30 8.10 5.18 0.61
CA PHE A 30 7.85 5.22 -0.82
C PHE A 30 6.53 4.54 -1.15
N ASP A 31 5.94 4.92 -2.28
CA ASP A 31 4.73 4.25 -2.76
C ASP A 31 5.11 2.91 -3.39
N THR A 32 4.38 1.85 -3.06
CA THR A 32 4.60 0.50 -3.59
C THR A 32 3.91 0.29 -4.93
N GLY A 33 2.84 1.05 -5.19
CA GLY A 33 1.99 0.92 -6.35
C GLY A 33 0.51 1.10 -6.00
N PRO A 34 -0.41 0.65 -6.87
CA PRO A 34 -1.83 0.78 -6.60
C PRO A 34 -2.27 -0.05 -5.39
N GLY A 35 -3.13 0.52 -4.56
CA GLY A 35 -3.80 -0.14 -3.44
C GLY A 35 -5.21 -0.57 -3.82
N ASN A 36 -6.21 -0.07 -3.11
CA ASN A 36 -7.63 -0.36 -3.38
C ASN A 36 -8.16 0.33 -4.64
N MET A 37 -7.55 1.43 -5.11
CA MET A 37 -8.15 2.24 -6.17
C MET A 37 -8.38 1.49 -7.48
N ILE A 38 -7.48 0.55 -7.83
CA ILE A 38 -7.62 -0.25 -9.04
C ILE A 38 -8.64 -1.37 -8.83
N ILE A 39 -8.75 -1.90 -7.61
CA ILE A 39 -9.71 -2.94 -7.26
C ILE A 39 -11.11 -2.33 -7.33
N ASP A 40 -11.32 -1.21 -6.63
CA ASP A 40 -12.56 -0.45 -6.59
C ASP A 40 -12.96 0.01 -8.00
N GLY A 41 -12.02 0.59 -8.75
CA GLY A 41 -12.28 1.10 -10.09
C GLY A 41 -12.58 0.01 -11.14
N VAL A 42 -12.05 -1.21 -10.96
CA VAL A 42 -12.41 -2.39 -11.77
C VAL A 42 -13.79 -2.90 -11.39
N VAL A 43 -14.08 -3.05 -10.09
CA VAL A 43 -15.40 -3.48 -9.61
C VAL A 43 -16.49 -2.53 -10.08
N GLU A 44 -16.28 -1.22 -9.95
CA GLU A 44 -17.26 -0.21 -10.39
C GLU A 44 -17.59 -0.32 -11.89
N ARG A 45 -16.60 -0.64 -12.73
CA ARG A 45 -16.80 -0.80 -14.18
C ARG A 45 -17.45 -2.11 -14.56
N LEU A 46 -17.15 -3.19 -13.83
CA LEU A 46 -17.73 -4.52 -14.07
C LEU A 46 -19.17 -4.63 -13.53
N TYR A 47 -19.50 -3.88 -12.47
CA TYR A 47 -20.79 -3.92 -11.78
C TYR A 47 -21.41 -2.51 -11.63
N PRO A 48 -21.65 -1.79 -12.75
CA PRO A 48 -22.06 -0.39 -12.72
C PRO A 48 -23.39 -0.20 -11.98
N GLY A 49 -23.39 0.72 -11.02
CA GLY A 49 -24.56 1.05 -10.19
C GLY A 49 -24.91 0.01 -9.13
N GLN A 50 -24.15 -1.08 -9.00
CA GLN A 50 -24.39 -2.15 -8.02
C GLN A 50 -23.30 -2.18 -6.94
N LEU A 51 -22.03 -2.14 -7.35
CA LEU A 51 -20.89 -2.23 -6.44
C LEU A 51 -19.85 -1.17 -6.80
N THR A 52 -19.18 -0.62 -5.78
CA THR A 52 -18.08 0.34 -5.93
C THR A 52 -16.76 -0.18 -5.37
N MET A 53 -16.77 -1.35 -4.73
CA MET A 53 -15.61 -2.00 -4.12
C MET A 53 -15.86 -3.50 -3.96
N ASP A 54 -14.79 -4.28 -3.82
CA ASP A 54 -14.88 -5.72 -3.52
C ASP A 54 -15.10 -5.95 -2.02
N ILE A 55 -16.37 -6.03 -1.61
CA ILE A 55 -16.77 -6.14 -0.21
C ILE A 55 -16.25 -7.45 0.38
N GLY A 56 -15.35 -7.34 1.36
CA GLY A 56 -14.74 -8.50 2.01
C GLY A 56 -13.86 -9.35 1.08
N GLY A 57 -13.47 -8.81 -0.08
CA GLY A 57 -12.75 -9.55 -1.10
C GLY A 57 -13.56 -10.69 -1.75
N ALA A 58 -14.89 -10.67 -1.67
CA ALA A 58 -15.73 -11.78 -2.09
C ALA A 58 -15.56 -12.13 -3.58
N ILE A 59 -15.42 -11.12 -4.44
CA ILE A 59 -15.26 -11.31 -5.89
C ILE A 59 -13.85 -11.83 -6.20
N ALA A 60 -12.81 -11.23 -5.61
CA ALA A 60 -11.44 -11.72 -5.74
C ALA A 60 -11.29 -13.16 -5.23
N ARG A 61 -12.05 -13.55 -4.20
CA ARG A 61 -12.05 -14.90 -3.63
C ARG A 61 -12.63 -15.94 -4.58
N SER A 62 -13.66 -15.58 -5.35
CA SER A 62 -14.32 -16.49 -6.28
C SER A 62 -13.56 -16.66 -7.60
N GLY A 63 -12.71 -15.70 -7.94
CA GLY A 63 -11.88 -15.74 -9.15
C GLY A 63 -10.52 -16.41 -8.94
N THR A 64 -9.83 -16.61 -10.05
CA THR A 64 -8.44 -17.04 -10.11
C THR A 64 -7.60 -15.97 -10.81
N ALA A 65 -6.54 -15.49 -10.16
CA ALA A 65 -5.65 -14.51 -10.77
C ALA A 65 -5.02 -15.08 -12.06
N ASP A 66 -5.21 -14.40 -13.19
CA ASP A 66 -4.71 -14.83 -14.49
C ASP A 66 -3.25 -14.38 -14.66
N PRO A 67 -2.30 -15.33 -14.83
CA PRO A 67 -0.89 -15.00 -14.93
C PRO A 67 -0.53 -14.19 -16.18
N ARG A 68 -1.35 -14.25 -17.24
CA ARG A 68 -1.11 -13.53 -18.50
C ARG A 68 -1.39 -12.05 -18.32
N LEU A 69 -2.54 -11.70 -17.74
CA LEU A 69 -2.85 -10.30 -17.44
C LEU A 69 -1.94 -9.79 -16.31
N LEU A 70 -1.76 -10.55 -15.23
CA LEU A 70 -0.86 -10.17 -14.14
C LEU A 70 0.56 -9.85 -14.66
N GLY A 71 1.12 -10.71 -15.51
CA GLY A 71 2.44 -10.52 -16.09
C GLY A 71 2.56 -9.26 -16.96
N ARG A 72 1.48 -8.83 -17.64
CA ARG A 72 1.43 -7.54 -18.35
C ARG A 72 1.43 -6.37 -17.39
N LEU A 73 0.58 -6.41 -16.37
CA LEU A 73 0.45 -5.32 -15.40
C LEU A 73 1.72 -5.12 -14.59
N GLN A 74 2.45 -6.19 -14.28
CA GLN A 74 3.74 -6.15 -13.58
C GLN A 74 4.86 -5.43 -14.36
N GLN A 75 4.68 -5.18 -15.67
CA GLN A 75 5.66 -4.50 -16.51
C GLN A 75 5.53 -2.97 -16.46
N GLU A 76 4.59 -2.42 -15.69
CA GLU A 76 4.49 -0.96 -15.52
C GLU A 76 5.83 -0.38 -15.01
N ALA A 77 6.33 0.63 -15.71
CA ALA A 77 7.69 1.15 -15.52
C ALA A 77 7.90 1.67 -14.10
N TYR A 78 6.83 2.18 -13.49
CA TYR A 78 6.80 2.67 -12.12
C TYR A 78 7.37 1.67 -11.09
N TYR A 79 7.09 0.37 -11.22
CA TYR A 79 7.55 -0.62 -10.26
C TYR A 79 9.08 -0.73 -10.20
N SER A 80 9.76 -0.37 -11.29
CA SER A 80 11.23 -0.44 -11.42
C SER A 80 11.97 0.86 -11.16
N GLN A 81 11.27 1.98 -10.92
CA GLN A 81 11.92 3.28 -10.67
C GLN A 81 12.77 3.28 -9.39
N PRO A 82 13.88 4.02 -9.33
CA PRO A 82 14.67 4.17 -8.10
C PRO A 82 13.90 4.98 -7.05
N LEU A 83 14.33 4.89 -5.78
CA LEU A 83 13.86 5.80 -4.72
C LEU A 83 14.52 7.19 -4.84
N PRO A 84 13.85 8.28 -4.44
CA PRO A 84 12.47 8.34 -3.96
C PRO A 84 11.46 8.19 -5.11
N LYS A 85 10.33 7.51 -4.84
CA LYS A 85 9.23 7.38 -5.82
C LYS A 85 7.87 7.57 -5.16
N SER A 86 6.96 8.21 -5.89
CA SER A 86 5.56 8.39 -5.52
C SER A 86 4.66 8.28 -6.75
N THR A 87 3.40 7.95 -6.54
CA THR A 87 2.39 7.81 -7.60
C THR A 87 0.99 8.03 -7.05
N GLY A 88 0.03 8.19 -7.95
CA GLY A 88 -1.37 8.38 -7.63
C GLY A 88 -2.30 8.06 -8.80
N ARG A 89 -3.43 8.77 -8.81
CA ARG A 89 -4.49 8.65 -9.84
C ARG A 89 -4.00 9.06 -11.22
N GLU A 90 -2.94 9.86 -11.31
CA GLU A 90 -2.34 10.27 -12.57
C GLU A 90 -1.76 9.10 -13.37
N LEU A 91 -1.28 8.05 -12.69
CA LEU A 91 -0.80 6.83 -13.35
C LEU A 91 -1.82 5.70 -13.25
N PHE A 92 -2.30 5.38 -12.05
CA PHE A 92 -3.20 4.24 -11.79
C PHE A 92 -4.69 4.65 -11.77
N GLY A 93 -5.05 5.66 -12.57
CA GLY A 93 -6.41 6.18 -12.67
C GLY A 93 -7.26 5.51 -13.75
N SER A 94 -8.29 6.22 -14.20
CA SER A 94 -9.29 5.68 -15.12
C SER A 94 -8.70 5.14 -16.42
N SER A 95 -7.75 5.85 -17.04
CA SER A 95 -7.11 5.41 -18.28
C SER A 95 -6.37 4.07 -18.14
N TYR A 96 -5.70 3.85 -17.01
CA TYR A 96 -5.04 2.59 -16.69
C TYR A 96 -6.06 1.47 -16.53
N ILE A 97 -7.16 1.74 -15.82
CA ILE A 97 -8.23 0.76 -15.62
C ILE A 97 -8.91 0.40 -16.95
N ASP A 98 -9.19 1.38 -17.81
CA ASP A 98 -9.84 1.16 -19.10
C ASP A 98 -8.95 0.28 -20.01
N LYS A 99 -7.64 0.54 -20.03
CA LYS A 99 -6.66 -0.30 -20.75
C LYS A 99 -6.61 -1.72 -20.17
N LEU A 100 -6.58 -1.84 -18.85
CA LEU A 100 -6.56 -3.12 -18.15
C LEU A 100 -7.78 -3.98 -18.49
N LEU A 101 -8.97 -3.38 -18.51
CA LEU A 101 -10.20 -4.09 -18.87
C LEU A 101 -10.22 -4.48 -20.35
N HIS A 102 -9.72 -3.62 -21.23
CA HIS A 102 -9.57 -3.97 -22.65
C HIS A 102 -8.63 -5.16 -22.84
N ASP A 103 -7.49 -5.18 -22.14
CA ASP A 103 -6.56 -6.32 -22.15
C ASP A 103 -7.20 -7.60 -21.60
N ALA A 104 -8.02 -7.48 -20.56
CA ALA A 104 -8.74 -8.61 -19.97
C ALA A 104 -9.82 -9.17 -20.91
N GLU A 105 -10.57 -8.31 -21.59
CA GLU A 105 -11.57 -8.68 -22.59
C GLU A 105 -10.92 -9.43 -23.76
N ALA A 106 -9.78 -8.93 -24.26
CA ALA A 106 -9.02 -9.60 -25.31
C ALA A 106 -8.50 -10.99 -24.89
N LEU A 107 -8.37 -11.25 -23.60
CA LEU A 107 -7.98 -12.55 -23.02
C LEU A 107 -9.19 -13.46 -22.71
N GLY A 108 -10.42 -12.97 -22.90
CA GLY A 108 -11.66 -13.70 -22.61
C GLY A 108 -11.89 -13.97 -21.12
N MET A 109 -11.39 -13.09 -20.25
CA MET A 109 -11.43 -13.28 -18.80
C MET A 109 -12.84 -13.05 -18.22
N GLN A 110 -13.18 -13.80 -17.17
CA GLN A 110 -14.38 -13.56 -16.37
C GLN A 110 -14.16 -12.42 -15.37
N ALA A 111 -15.24 -11.77 -14.94
CA ALA A 111 -15.18 -10.60 -14.05
C ALA A 111 -14.42 -10.88 -12.74
N GLU A 112 -14.69 -12.03 -12.13
CA GLU A 112 -14.06 -12.49 -10.89
C GLU A 112 -12.55 -12.71 -11.06
N ASP A 113 -12.11 -13.24 -12.20
CA ASP A 113 -10.69 -13.45 -12.51
C ASP A 113 -9.96 -12.12 -12.70
N ILE A 114 -10.64 -11.11 -13.27
CA ILE A 114 -10.09 -9.76 -13.41
C ILE A 114 -9.89 -9.13 -12.03
N VAL A 115 -10.91 -9.19 -11.16
CA VAL A 115 -10.83 -8.65 -9.78
C VAL A 115 -9.78 -9.39 -8.96
N ALA A 116 -9.70 -10.72 -9.09
CA ALA A 116 -8.64 -11.52 -8.48
C ALA A 116 -7.25 -11.11 -9.01
N THR A 117 -7.11 -10.85 -10.30
CA THR A 117 -5.84 -10.45 -10.91
C THR A 117 -5.35 -9.09 -10.39
N VAL A 118 -6.22 -8.08 -10.31
CA VAL A 118 -5.83 -6.75 -9.80
C VAL A 118 -5.58 -6.76 -8.28
N THR A 119 -6.32 -7.58 -7.54
CA THR A 119 -6.06 -7.78 -6.10
C THR A 119 -4.70 -8.45 -5.88
N MET A 120 -4.34 -9.42 -6.74
CA MET A 120 -3.01 -10.05 -6.72
C MET A 120 -1.91 -9.08 -7.13
N LEU A 121 -2.16 -8.17 -8.08
CA LEU A 121 -1.20 -7.13 -8.45
C LEU A 121 -0.84 -6.24 -7.25
N THR A 122 -1.84 -5.81 -6.47
CA THR A 122 -1.61 -5.04 -5.24
C THR A 122 -0.74 -5.82 -4.25
N ALA A 123 -1.07 -7.09 -3.97
CA ALA A 123 -0.27 -7.94 -3.08
C ALA A 123 1.17 -8.13 -3.58
N TRP A 124 1.32 -8.41 -4.89
CA TRP A 124 2.60 -8.59 -5.54
C TRP A 124 3.45 -7.31 -5.46
N SER A 125 2.87 -6.13 -5.72
CA SER A 125 3.62 -4.87 -5.74
C SER A 125 4.23 -4.54 -4.38
N ILE A 126 3.53 -4.85 -3.28
CA ILE A 126 4.03 -4.72 -1.91
C ILE A 126 5.22 -5.66 -1.66
N GLY A 127 5.08 -6.94 -2.02
CA GLY A 127 6.16 -7.91 -1.87
C GLY A 127 7.37 -7.60 -2.74
N ASP A 128 7.14 -7.15 -3.97
CA ASP A 128 8.16 -6.76 -4.93
C ASP A 128 8.92 -5.51 -4.46
N ALA A 129 8.22 -4.50 -3.97
CA ALA A 129 8.78 -3.34 -3.30
C ALA A 129 9.73 -3.71 -2.17
N TYR A 130 9.32 -4.60 -1.26
CA TYR A 130 10.19 -5.05 -0.17
C TYR A 130 11.47 -5.71 -0.71
N ARG A 131 11.33 -6.63 -1.68
CA ARG A 131 12.47 -7.34 -2.28
C ARG A 131 13.47 -6.41 -2.95
N ARG A 132 12.98 -5.40 -3.69
CA ARG A 132 13.85 -4.47 -4.45
C ARG A 132 14.54 -3.43 -3.58
N TYR A 133 13.82 -2.83 -2.64
CA TYR A 133 14.29 -1.60 -1.99
C TYR A 133 14.68 -1.75 -0.52
N VAL A 134 14.38 -2.91 0.08
CA VAL A 134 14.51 -3.08 1.54
C VAL A 134 15.33 -4.30 1.89
N MET A 135 14.98 -5.47 1.33
CA MET A 135 15.49 -6.78 1.76
C MET A 135 17.03 -6.88 1.84
N ALA A 136 17.76 -6.30 0.88
CA ALA A 136 19.22 -6.42 0.83
C ALA A 136 19.96 -5.59 1.89
N GLY A 137 19.42 -4.43 2.28
CA GLY A 137 20.06 -3.50 3.22
C GLY A 137 19.45 -3.54 4.62
N HIS A 138 18.14 -3.72 4.70
CA HIS A 138 17.35 -3.63 5.93
C HIS A 138 16.36 -4.81 6.01
N PRO A 139 16.83 -6.07 6.12
CA PRO A 139 15.93 -7.21 6.24
C PRO A 139 15.01 -7.01 7.45
N ALA A 140 13.72 -7.28 7.25
CA ALA A 140 12.69 -7.13 8.26
C ALA A 140 12.15 -8.49 8.68
N ASP A 141 11.84 -8.62 9.98
CA ASP A 141 11.18 -9.82 10.50
C ASP A 141 9.65 -9.72 10.38
N ALA A 142 9.12 -8.49 10.38
CA ALA A 142 7.69 -8.24 10.36
C ALA A 142 7.28 -6.99 9.58
N MET A 143 6.07 -7.04 9.03
CA MET A 143 5.34 -5.94 8.42
C MET A 143 4.01 -5.74 9.14
N ILE A 144 3.71 -4.50 9.47
CA ILE A 144 2.42 -4.07 10.01
C ILE A 144 1.64 -3.39 8.89
N VAL A 145 0.45 -3.90 8.60
CA VAL A 145 -0.43 -3.39 7.55
C VAL A 145 -1.58 -2.58 8.15
N GLY A 146 -1.82 -1.38 7.62
CA GLY A 146 -2.96 -0.52 7.95
C GLY A 146 -3.67 -0.01 6.69
N GLY A 147 -4.63 0.90 6.89
CA GLY A 147 -5.44 1.46 5.81
C GLY A 147 -6.62 0.57 5.38
N GLY A 148 -7.48 1.08 4.50
CA GLY A 148 -8.71 0.40 4.08
C GLY A 148 -8.49 -1.00 3.50
N GLY A 149 -7.38 -1.23 2.79
CA GLY A 149 -7.04 -2.54 2.23
C GLY A 149 -6.73 -3.61 3.27
N SER A 150 -6.38 -3.23 4.51
CA SER A 150 -6.16 -4.19 5.61
C SER A 150 -7.44 -4.94 6.01
N TYR A 151 -8.62 -4.39 5.69
CA TYR A 151 -9.92 -5.02 5.91
C TYR A 151 -10.31 -6.03 4.81
N ASN A 152 -9.57 -6.12 3.71
CA ASN A 152 -9.80 -7.12 2.68
C ASN A 152 -9.04 -8.43 3.04
N PRO A 153 -9.73 -9.50 3.50
CA PRO A 153 -9.08 -10.72 3.97
C PRO A 153 -8.35 -11.47 2.85
N VAL A 154 -8.82 -11.36 1.59
CA VAL A 154 -8.15 -11.98 0.42
C VAL A 154 -6.82 -11.28 0.15
N LEU A 155 -6.85 -9.96 0.09
CA LEU A 155 -5.65 -9.16 -0.12
C LEU A 155 -4.62 -9.44 0.98
N MET A 156 -5.05 -9.46 2.25
CA MET A 156 -4.17 -9.75 3.39
C MET A 156 -3.60 -11.18 3.35
N GLU A 157 -4.36 -12.17 2.91
CA GLU A 157 -3.84 -13.53 2.69
C GLU A 157 -2.76 -13.55 1.61
N TRP A 158 -2.95 -12.85 0.51
CA TRP A 158 -2.00 -12.84 -0.60
C TRP A 158 -0.75 -12.02 -0.28
N ILE A 159 -0.87 -10.91 0.44
CA ILE A 159 0.28 -10.17 0.97
C ILE A 159 1.10 -11.08 1.90
N ARG A 160 0.46 -11.83 2.80
CA ARG A 160 1.16 -12.84 3.64
C ARG A 160 1.93 -13.84 2.80
N LYS A 161 1.34 -14.36 1.72
CA LYS A 161 2.03 -15.29 0.80
C LYS A 161 3.22 -14.64 0.10
N GLU A 162 3.09 -13.41 -0.37
CA GLU A 162 4.18 -12.67 -1.02
C GLU A 162 5.34 -12.36 -0.08
N MET A 163 5.04 -11.96 1.15
CA MET A 163 6.03 -11.61 2.17
C MET A 163 6.69 -12.84 2.81
N ALA A 164 5.95 -13.95 2.93
CA ALA A 164 6.48 -15.22 3.44
C ALA A 164 7.63 -15.77 2.56
N LYS A 165 7.63 -15.48 1.25
CA LYS A 165 8.74 -15.81 0.33
C LYS A 165 10.07 -15.21 0.76
N ALA A 166 10.03 -14.14 1.55
CA ALA A 166 11.20 -13.45 2.09
C ALA A 166 11.29 -13.53 3.62
N GLY A 167 10.56 -14.46 4.25
CA GLY A 167 10.62 -14.70 5.69
C GLY A 167 9.97 -13.63 6.57
N VAL A 168 9.16 -12.73 6.01
CA VAL A 168 8.57 -11.61 6.75
C VAL A 168 7.15 -11.97 7.22
N GLN A 169 6.91 -11.87 8.53
CA GLN A 169 5.58 -12.02 9.10
C GLN A 169 4.71 -10.79 8.80
N VAL A 170 3.45 -10.99 8.40
CA VAL A 170 2.52 -9.87 8.15
C VAL A 170 1.41 -9.86 9.18
N LEU A 171 1.28 -8.73 9.86
CA LEU A 171 0.30 -8.44 10.90
C LEU A 171 -0.55 -7.23 10.47
N THR A 172 -1.76 -7.09 10.98
CA THR A 172 -2.53 -5.84 10.83
C THR A 172 -2.30 -4.93 12.02
N GLN A 173 -2.54 -3.63 11.84
CA GLN A 173 -2.46 -2.65 12.91
C GLN A 173 -3.37 -2.99 14.09
N GLU A 174 -4.56 -3.53 13.82
CA GLU A 174 -5.56 -3.97 14.81
C GLU A 174 -5.07 -5.19 15.61
N ALA A 175 -4.36 -6.11 14.95
CA ALA A 175 -3.82 -7.31 15.59
C ALA A 175 -2.71 -7.01 16.61
N ILE A 176 -2.09 -5.83 16.52
CA ILE A 176 -0.96 -5.41 17.39
C ILE A 176 -1.43 -4.49 18.54
N GLY A 177 -2.65 -3.95 18.49
CA GLY A 177 -3.19 -3.19 19.63
C GLY A 177 -4.55 -2.58 19.36
N HIS A 178 -5.41 -2.65 20.38
CA HIS A 178 -6.81 -2.20 20.40
C HIS A 178 -7.01 -0.78 19.83
N ASN A 179 -7.98 -0.69 18.91
CA ASN A 179 -8.62 0.50 18.34
C ASN A 179 -7.73 1.43 17.50
N SER A 180 -7.88 1.35 16.17
CA SER A 180 -7.18 2.21 15.20
C SER A 180 -7.51 3.69 15.37
N ASP A 181 -8.74 4.04 15.77
CA ASP A 181 -9.15 5.43 16.02
C ASP A 181 -8.35 6.05 17.17
N ALA A 182 -8.05 5.25 18.19
CA ALA A 182 -7.24 5.71 19.32
C ALA A 182 -5.79 5.98 18.92
N LYS A 183 -5.25 5.25 17.93
CA LYS A 183 -3.87 5.43 17.46
C LYS A 183 -3.71 6.67 16.59
N GLU A 184 -4.65 6.94 15.68
CA GLU A 184 -4.65 8.20 14.92
C GLU A 184 -4.83 9.39 15.86
N ALA A 185 -5.75 9.30 16.83
CA ALA A 185 -5.91 10.33 17.85
C ALA A 185 -4.63 10.56 18.66
N VAL A 186 -3.90 9.50 19.04
CA VAL A 186 -2.59 9.61 19.72
C VAL A 186 -1.53 10.19 18.80
N ALA A 187 -1.46 9.78 17.53
CA ALA A 187 -0.52 10.35 16.57
C ALA A 187 -0.78 11.85 16.36
N PHE A 188 -2.03 12.27 16.21
CA PHE A 188 -2.41 13.69 16.16
C PHE A 188 -2.11 14.42 17.47
N ALA A 189 -2.32 13.79 18.63
CA ALA A 189 -1.97 14.38 19.92
C ALA A 189 -0.45 14.58 20.07
N VAL A 190 0.37 13.63 19.60
CA VAL A 190 1.84 13.77 19.56
C VAL A 190 2.27 14.85 18.57
N LEU A 191 1.67 14.89 17.37
CA LEU A 191 1.94 15.96 16.40
C LEU A 191 1.56 17.34 16.96
N ALA A 192 0.45 17.42 17.71
CA ALA A 192 0.00 18.64 18.39
C ALA A 192 0.93 19.03 19.54
N ASP A 193 1.41 18.09 20.36
CA ASP A 193 2.43 18.37 21.39
C ASP A 193 3.72 18.92 20.77
N TYR A 194 4.18 18.32 19.67
CA TYR A 194 5.34 18.83 18.94
C TYR A 194 5.08 20.22 18.35
N ALA A 195 3.88 20.48 17.85
CA ALA A 195 3.49 21.80 17.35
C ALA A 195 3.45 22.87 18.45
N ILE A 196 2.86 22.54 19.62
CA ILE A 196 2.77 23.43 20.78
C ILE A 196 4.14 23.68 21.40
N THR A 197 5.03 22.69 21.40
CA THR A 197 6.40 22.80 21.92
C THR A 197 7.43 23.29 20.89
N ASN A 198 6.97 23.72 19.70
CA ASN A 198 7.79 24.24 18.61
C ASN A 198 8.92 23.28 18.15
N ARG A 199 8.62 21.98 18.15
CA ARG A 199 9.51 20.90 17.68
C ARG A 199 9.09 20.45 16.27
N PRO A 200 10.03 20.31 15.32
CA PRO A 200 9.70 19.78 14.00
C PRO A 200 9.04 18.41 14.08
N ASN A 201 7.94 18.21 13.36
CA ASN A 201 7.13 16.99 13.38
C ASN A 201 6.91 16.40 11.98
N ASN A 202 7.74 16.81 11.02
CA ASN A 202 7.88 16.16 9.73
C ASN A 202 9.27 15.54 9.58
N LEU A 203 9.38 14.57 8.68
CA LEU A 203 10.65 14.02 8.23
C LEU A 203 10.89 14.51 6.79
N PRO A 204 11.82 15.43 6.54
CA PRO A 204 12.00 16.05 5.23
C PRO A 204 12.27 15.07 4.09
N HIS A 205 13.02 13.99 4.37
CA HIS A 205 13.31 12.92 3.41
C HIS A 205 12.08 12.03 3.12
N VAL A 206 11.05 12.05 3.97
CA VAL A 206 9.76 11.41 3.72
C VAL A 206 8.80 12.35 2.99
N THR A 207 8.77 13.64 3.36
CA THR A 207 7.77 14.59 2.85
C THR A 207 8.23 15.43 1.66
N GLY A 208 9.50 15.33 1.25
CA GLY A 208 10.10 16.19 0.22
C GLY A 208 10.34 17.64 0.67
N ALA A 209 10.28 17.93 1.98
CA ALA A 209 10.56 19.26 2.49
C ALA A 209 12.06 19.58 2.41
N SER A 210 12.42 20.86 2.24
CA SER A 210 13.84 21.28 2.19
C SER A 210 14.54 21.27 3.55
N ARG A 211 13.77 21.26 4.65
CA ARG A 211 14.26 21.21 6.03
C ARG A 211 13.18 20.70 6.99
N PRO A 212 13.54 20.29 8.21
CA PRO A 212 12.56 20.01 9.25
C PRO A 212 11.74 21.27 9.56
N VAL A 213 10.43 21.10 9.64
CA VAL A 213 9.43 22.14 9.91
C VAL A 213 8.42 21.64 10.94
N VAL A 214 7.82 22.58 11.66
CA VAL A 214 6.65 22.33 12.49
C VAL A 214 5.42 22.36 11.58
N MET A 215 4.70 21.25 11.50
CA MET A 215 3.42 21.12 10.82
C MET A 215 2.27 21.27 11.84
N GLY A 216 1.17 21.88 11.41
CA GLY A 216 0.00 22.18 12.24
C GLY A 216 -0.25 23.67 12.40
N LYS A 217 -1.49 24.05 12.75
CA LYS A 217 -1.89 25.43 13.01
C LYS A 217 -2.60 25.48 14.36
N ILE A 218 -2.10 26.31 15.28
CA ILE A 218 -2.76 26.58 16.56
C ILE A 218 -3.82 27.65 16.31
N SER A 219 -5.07 27.33 16.62
CA SER A 219 -6.20 28.26 16.58
C SER A 219 -6.66 28.51 18.01
N PHE A 220 -6.70 29.79 18.41
CA PHE A 220 -7.15 30.23 19.74
C PHE A 220 -8.61 30.66 19.70
#